data_AF-A0A1J3IMA7-F1
#
_entry.id   AF-A0A1J3IMA7-F1
#
_cell.length_a   1.000
_cell.length_b   1.000
_cell.length_c   1.000
_cell.angle_alpha   90.00
_cell.angle_beta   90.00
_cell.angle_gamma   90.00
#
_symmetry.space_group_name_H-M   'P 1'
#
loop_
_entity.id
_entity.type
_entity.pdbx_description
1 polymer ?
#
loop_
_entity_poly.entity_id
_entity_poly.type
_entity_poly.pdbx_seq_one_letter_code
_entity_poly.pdbx_strand_id
1 'polypeptide(L)'
;KISTEKETVTSSTKSLVPAAFVSFKRRWGAVVCSQTQQSRNPTEWLTEWAPEPRDIYWDNLALPYVHLTIRRLVIAVAFFFLTFFFMIPIAFVQTLANIEGIEKAVPFLKPLIEMKTVKSFIQGFLPGIALKIFLIVLPSILMLMSKFEGFISKSSLERRCASRYYMFQFINVFLCSIIAGTALQQLNSFLNQSATEIPKTIGVSIPMKATFFITYIMVDGWAGVAGEILRLKPLIIYHLKNFFLVKTEKDREEAMDPGTIGFNTGEPQIQLYFILGLVYAAVSPILLPFILVFFALAYVVYRHQIINVYNQEYESAGSFWPDVHRRVVIALIVSQLLLLGLLSTKHASRSTPLLFILPVLTIGFHRFCTGRYQPVFVRYPLQDAMVKDTLERMREPNLNLKTFLQNAYAHPVFKAADNLGNEMVVEEPAPDRTPELVATKRGSRRTHSGSVERG
;
A
#
# COMPACT_ATOMS: atom_id res chain seq x y z
N LYS A 1 24.63 -12.54 28.71
CA LYS A 1 23.71 -11.38 28.74
C LYS A 1 22.38 -11.67 28.03
N ILE A 2 22.37 -12.13 26.76
CA ILE A 2 21.12 -12.49 26.06
C ILE A 2 20.47 -13.75 26.68
N SER A 3 21.24 -14.77 27.02
CA SER A 3 20.75 -15.99 27.70
C SER A 3 20.14 -15.72 29.07
N THR A 4 20.81 -14.89 29.88
CA THR A 4 20.32 -14.45 31.19
C THR A 4 19.04 -13.63 31.07
N GLU A 5 18.91 -12.76 30.06
CA GLU A 5 17.68 -12.02 29.79
C GLU A 5 16.54 -12.97 29.40
N LYS A 6 16.84 -13.99 28.57
CA LYS A 6 15.87 -15.02 28.17
C LYS A 6 15.29 -15.76 29.38
N GLU A 7 16.15 -16.24 30.29
CA GLU A 7 15.75 -16.92 31.53
C GLU A 7 14.94 -16.01 32.46
N THR A 8 15.31 -14.73 32.53
CA THR A 8 14.59 -13.73 33.33
C THR A 8 13.19 -13.48 32.76
N VAL A 9 13.06 -13.37 31.44
CA VAL A 9 11.77 -13.15 30.76
C VAL A 9 10.86 -14.37 30.85
N THR A 10 11.39 -15.59 30.76
CA THR A 10 10.58 -16.83 30.86
C THR A 10 10.16 -17.15 32.30
N SER A 11 10.95 -16.76 33.30
CA SER A 11 10.62 -16.98 34.72
C SER A 11 9.75 -15.87 35.34
N SER A 12 9.77 -14.67 34.77
CA SER A 12 9.04 -13.51 35.31
C SER A 12 7.58 -13.46 34.85
N THR A 13 6.64 -13.52 35.81
CA THR A 13 5.21 -13.29 35.55
C THR A 13 4.91 -11.85 35.12
N LYS A 14 5.78 -10.88 35.44
CA LYS A 14 5.58 -9.46 35.07
C LYS A 14 5.77 -9.20 33.57
N SER A 15 6.45 -10.11 32.87
CA SER A 15 6.71 -10.02 31.43
C SER A 15 5.56 -10.59 30.59
N LEU A 16 4.53 -11.16 31.24
CA LEU A 16 3.35 -11.69 30.56
C LEU A 16 2.42 -10.55 30.14
N VAL A 17 2.16 -10.48 28.84
CA VAL A 17 1.20 -9.56 28.25
C VAL A 17 -0.21 -10.15 28.38
N PRO A 18 -1.26 -9.35 28.66
CA PRO A 18 -2.64 -9.81 28.70
C PRO A 18 -3.21 -10.06 27.28
N ALA A 19 -2.52 -10.88 26.49
CA ALA A 19 -2.89 -11.30 25.14
C ALA A 19 -2.40 -12.72 24.90
N ALA A 20 -3.17 -13.52 24.16
CA ALA A 20 -2.82 -14.90 23.86
C ALA A 20 -3.31 -15.31 22.47
N PHE A 21 -2.58 -16.23 21.84
CA PHE A 21 -3.02 -16.92 20.63
C PHE A 21 -3.81 -18.17 21.02
N VAL A 22 -5.07 -18.25 20.58
CA VAL A 22 -5.96 -19.38 20.89
C VAL A 22 -6.19 -20.19 19.62
N SER A 23 -5.83 -21.48 19.69
CA SER A 23 -5.97 -22.43 18.58
C SER A 23 -7.15 -23.37 18.79
N PHE A 24 -7.85 -23.70 17.71
CA PHE A 24 -9.02 -24.60 17.72
C PHE A 24 -8.74 -25.87 16.91
N LYS A 25 -9.42 -26.97 17.25
CA LYS A 25 -9.32 -28.24 16.52
C LYS A 25 -9.90 -28.18 15.09
N ARG A 26 -10.78 -27.22 14.83
CA ARG A 26 -11.51 -27.04 13.57
C ARG A 26 -11.52 -25.57 13.20
N ARG A 27 -11.43 -25.23 11.90
CA ARG A 27 -11.56 -23.84 11.43
C ARG A 27 -12.91 -23.28 11.80
N TRP A 28 -13.97 -24.09 11.72
CA TRP A 28 -15.31 -23.67 12.13
C TRP A 28 -15.35 -23.05 13.54
N GLY A 29 -14.67 -23.65 14.51
CA GLY A 29 -14.62 -23.13 15.89
C GLY A 29 -13.87 -21.80 15.99
N ALA A 30 -12.77 -21.65 15.24
CA ALA A 30 -12.03 -20.39 15.18
C ALA A 30 -12.85 -19.27 14.54
N VAL A 31 -13.62 -19.58 13.48
CA VAL A 31 -14.51 -18.63 12.80
C VAL A 31 -15.62 -18.13 13.73
N VAL A 32 -16.22 -19.03 14.51
CA VAL A 32 -17.25 -18.66 15.49
C VAL A 32 -16.65 -17.76 16.57
N CYS A 33 -15.49 -18.13 17.12
CA CYS A 33 -14.82 -17.35 18.16
C CYS A 33 -14.47 -15.93 17.68
N SER A 34 -13.84 -15.80 16.50
CA SER A 34 -13.37 -14.49 16.00
C SER A 34 -14.47 -13.52 15.57
N GLN A 35 -15.70 -14.01 15.33
CA GLN A 35 -16.82 -13.19 14.85
C GLN A 35 -17.89 -12.91 15.92
N THR A 36 -17.72 -13.42 17.15
CA THR A 36 -18.72 -13.29 18.22
C THR A 36 -18.18 -12.47 19.39
N GLN A 37 -19.08 -11.73 20.04
CA GLN A 37 -18.79 -11.01 21.27
C GLN A 37 -18.70 -12.01 22.44
N GLN A 38 -17.57 -12.02 23.16
CA GLN A 38 -17.31 -13.01 24.22
C GLN A 38 -17.83 -12.60 25.60
N SER A 39 -17.70 -11.32 25.96
CA SER A 39 -18.08 -10.79 27.27
C SER A 39 -19.16 -9.70 27.16
N ARG A 40 -19.85 -9.41 28.27
CA ARG A 40 -20.77 -8.26 28.39
C ARG A 40 -20.02 -6.94 28.18
N ASN A 41 -18.77 -6.85 28.63
CA ASN A 41 -17.93 -5.69 28.38
C ASN A 41 -17.29 -5.79 26.97
N PRO A 42 -17.56 -4.84 26.05
CA PRO A 42 -17.00 -4.88 24.70
C PRO A 42 -15.49 -4.61 24.64
N THR A 43 -14.85 -4.16 25.72
CA THR A 43 -13.39 -3.90 25.75
C THR A 43 -12.57 -5.05 26.32
N GLU A 44 -13.23 -6.12 26.78
CA GLU A 44 -12.59 -7.30 27.35
C GLU A 44 -12.76 -8.50 26.43
N TRP A 45 -11.79 -9.42 26.45
CA TRP A 45 -11.81 -10.64 25.63
C TRP A 45 -12.08 -10.36 24.14
N LEU A 46 -11.45 -9.31 23.62
CA LEU A 46 -11.50 -8.94 22.22
C LEU A 46 -10.83 -10.03 21.38
N THR A 47 -11.59 -10.63 20.47
CA THR A 47 -11.12 -11.67 19.56
C THR A 47 -10.92 -11.07 18.18
N GLU A 48 -9.71 -11.20 17.65
CA GLU A 48 -9.37 -10.85 16.27
C GLU A 48 -8.81 -12.07 15.55
N TRP A 49 -8.88 -12.07 14.22
CA TRP A 49 -8.21 -13.10 13.42
C TRP A 49 -6.70 -12.99 13.61
N ALA A 50 -6.08 -14.05 14.12
CA ALA A 50 -4.63 -14.13 14.21
C ALA A 50 -4.03 -14.04 12.79
N PRO A 51 -3.16 -13.06 12.50
CA PRO A 51 -2.39 -13.02 11.26
C PRO A 51 -1.49 -14.25 11.16
N GLU A 52 -1.04 -14.57 9.95
CA GLU A 52 -0.03 -15.63 9.78
C GLU A 52 1.22 -15.34 10.63
N PRO A 53 1.91 -16.34 11.20
CA PRO A 53 3.08 -16.12 12.06
C PRO A 53 4.18 -15.20 11.48
N ARG A 54 4.36 -15.17 10.15
CA ARG A 54 5.30 -14.28 9.45
C ARG A 54 4.80 -12.84 9.25
N ASP A 55 3.48 -12.65 9.29
CA ASP A 55 2.80 -11.34 9.19
C ASP A 55 2.72 -10.64 10.55
N ILE A 56 2.96 -11.35 11.66
CA ILE A 56 2.92 -10.74 12.99
C ILE A 56 4.11 -9.78 13.18
N TYR A 57 3.77 -8.55 13.59
CA TYR A 57 4.71 -7.55 14.05
C TYR A 57 4.82 -7.59 15.59
N TRP A 58 5.77 -8.37 16.07
CA TRP A 58 5.90 -8.76 17.49
C TRP A 58 6.09 -7.59 18.45
N ASP A 59 6.80 -6.54 18.04
CA ASP A 59 7.10 -5.38 18.90
C ASP A 59 5.81 -4.69 19.43
N ASN A 60 4.74 -4.74 18.65
CA ASN A 60 3.47 -4.08 18.99
C ASN A 60 2.53 -4.95 19.84
N LEU A 61 2.81 -6.25 20.00
CA LEU A 61 1.97 -7.13 20.83
C LEU A 61 2.04 -6.77 22.31
N ALA A 62 3.17 -6.23 22.78
CA ALA A 62 3.36 -5.86 24.18
C ALA A 62 2.60 -4.58 24.62
N LEU A 63 1.91 -3.90 23.69
CA LEU A 63 1.23 -2.65 23.97
C LEU A 63 -0.10 -2.88 24.69
N PRO A 64 -0.35 -2.23 25.85
CA PRO A 64 -1.64 -2.34 26.51
C PRO A 64 -2.73 -1.66 25.68
N TYR A 65 -3.89 -2.31 25.57
CA TYR A 65 -5.01 -1.89 24.72
C TYR A 65 -5.43 -0.43 24.94
N VAL A 66 -5.46 0.03 26.20
CA VAL A 66 -5.88 1.40 26.57
C VAL A 66 -4.97 2.47 25.96
N HIS A 67 -3.67 2.20 25.82
CA HIS A 67 -2.72 3.14 25.22
C HIS A 67 -2.88 3.27 23.70
N LEU A 68 -3.50 2.31 23.02
CA LEU A 68 -3.68 2.36 21.56
C LEU A 68 -4.52 3.55 21.13
N THR A 69 -5.55 3.92 21.90
CA THR A 69 -6.40 5.08 21.60
C THR A 69 -5.61 6.38 21.66
N ILE A 70 -4.80 6.57 22.69
CA ILE A 70 -3.96 7.77 22.86
C ILE A 70 -2.91 7.84 21.75
N ARG A 71 -2.23 6.73 21.45
CA ARG A 71 -1.25 6.66 20.36
C ARG A 71 -1.86 7.00 19.00
N ARG A 72 -3.05 6.47 18.70
CA ARG A 72 -3.80 6.80 17.48
C ARG A 72 -4.16 8.28 17.41
N LEU A 73 -4.56 8.90 18.52
CA LEU A 73 -4.83 10.33 18.59
C LEU A 73 -3.57 11.17 18.34
N VAL A 74 -2.46 10.84 19.01
CA VAL A 74 -1.16 11.52 18.82
C VAL A 74 -0.71 11.44 17.37
N ILE A 75 -0.79 10.27 16.74
CA ILE A 75 -0.41 10.12 15.33
C ILE A 75 -1.39 10.83 14.39
N ALA A 76 -2.69 10.91 14.72
CA ALA A 76 -3.63 11.69 13.92
C ALA A 76 -3.27 13.19 13.93
N VAL A 77 -2.91 13.74 15.10
CA VAL A 77 -2.45 15.13 15.24
C VAL A 77 -1.11 15.34 14.54
N ALA A 78 -0.15 14.43 14.71
CA ALA A 78 1.15 14.49 14.03
C ALA A 78 1.00 14.43 12.50
N PHE A 79 0.08 13.60 11.99
CA PHE A 79 -0.21 13.51 10.56
C PHE A 79 -0.88 14.78 10.01
N PHE A 80 -1.73 15.44 10.81
CA PHE A 80 -2.27 16.76 10.45
C PHE A 80 -1.15 17.79 10.28
N PHE A 81 -0.25 17.91 11.24
CA PHE A 81 0.90 18.82 11.14
C PHE A 81 1.83 18.46 10.00
N LEU A 82 2.11 17.17 9.79
CA LEU A 82 2.90 16.71 8.65
C LEU A 82 2.26 17.19 7.33
N THR A 83 0.97 16.97 7.14
CA THR A 83 0.24 17.42 5.96
C THR A 83 0.30 18.94 5.82
N PHE A 84 0.09 19.69 6.91
CA PHE A 84 0.09 21.15 6.92
C PHE A 84 1.45 21.76 6.56
N PHE A 85 2.53 21.33 7.23
CA PHE A 85 3.87 21.85 6.96
C PHE A 85 4.40 21.44 5.58
N PHE A 86 3.95 20.30 5.04
CA PHE A 86 4.29 19.90 3.67
C PHE A 86 3.65 20.75 2.57
N MET A 87 2.71 21.65 2.91
CA MET A 87 2.22 22.63 1.94
C MET A 87 3.35 23.59 1.50
N ILE A 88 4.35 23.84 2.36
CA ILE A 88 5.45 24.78 2.07
C ILE A 88 6.35 24.26 0.93
N PRO A 89 6.92 23.03 0.99
CA PRO A 89 7.65 22.45 -0.14
C PRO A 89 6.84 22.39 -1.43
N ILE A 90 5.54 22.11 -1.33
CA ILE A 90 4.67 21.99 -2.52
C ILE A 90 4.42 23.36 -3.15
N ALA A 91 4.16 24.38 -2.34
CA ALA A 91 4.07 25.75 -2.83
C ALA A 91 5.37 26.16 -3.53
N PHE A 92 6.53 25.82 -2.94
CA PHE A 92 7.83 26.04 -3.58
C PHE A 92 7.94 25.33 -4.94
N VAL A 93 7.58 24.05 -5.05
CA VAL A 93 7.54 23.33 -6.33
C VAL A 93 6.61 24.00 -7.34
N GLN A 94 5.45 24.50 -6.91
CA GLN A 94 4.51 25.20 -7.79
C GLN A 94 5.05 26.55 -8.27
N THR A 95 5.86 27.26 -7.46
CA THR A 95 6.57 28.46 -7.95
C THR A 95 7.61 28.12 -9.02
N LEU A 96 8.30 26.97 -8.90
CA LEU A 96 9.23 26.49 -9.93
C LEU A 96 8.51 26.08 -11.23
N ALA A 97 7.24 25.71 -11.16
CA ALA A 97 6.45 25.40 -12.35
C ALA A 97 6.04 26.64 -13.16
N ASN A 98 6.13 27.85 -12.58
CA ASN A 98 5.79 29.10 -13.27
C ASN A 98 7.05 29.98 -13.48
N ILE A 99 7.38 30.28 -14.74
CA ILE A 99 8.57 31.06 -15.10
C ILE A 99 8.53 32.47 -14.54
N GLU A 100 7.37 33.12 -14.57
CA GLU A 100 7.22 34.46 -13.99
C GLU A 100 7.52 34.46 -12.49
N GLY A 101 7.22 33.33 -11.81
CA GLY A 101 7.57 33.12 -10.41
C GLY A 101 9.08 33.01 -10.20
N ILE A 102 9.77 32.26 -11.06
CA ILE A 102 11.23 32.07 -10.98
C ILE A 102 11.97 33.38 -11.31
N GLU A 103 11.58 34.08 -12.38
CA GLU A 103 12.21 35.33 -12.82
C GLU A 103 12.07 36.45 -11.77
N LYS A 104 10.99 36.43 -10.99
CA LYS A 104 10.77 37.34 -9.87
C LYS A 104 11.54 36.93 -8.61
N ALA A 105 11.66 35.62 -8.34
CA ALA A 105 12.36 35.11 -7.16
C ALA A 105 13.89 35.14 -7.31
N VAL A 106 14.42 34.92 -8.51
CA VAL A 106 15.86 34.81 -8.76
C VAL A 106 16.25 35.61 -10.02
N PRO A 107 16.36 36.96 -9.91
CA PRO A 107 16.51 37.84 -11.08
C PRO A 107 17.81 37.64 -11.86
N PHE A 108 18.87 37.13 -11.22
CA PHE A 108 20.18 36.93 -11.85
C PHE A 108 20.22 35.75 -12.83
N LEU A 109 19.26 34.82 -12.77
CA LEU A 109 19.17 33.67 -13.68
C LEU A 109 18.41 33.99 -14.97
N LYS A 110 17.85 35.19 -15.13
CA LYS A 110 17.07 35.59 -16.32
C LYS A 110 17.77 35.26 -17.66
N PRO A 111 19.07 35.58 -17.86
CA PRO A 111 19.74 35.30 -19.13
C PRO A 111 19.82 33.80 -19.45
N LEU A 112 19.92 32.96 -18.42
CA LEU A 112 19.99 31.50 -18.56
C LEU A 112 18.60 30.87 -18.76
N ILE A 113 17.59 31.42 -18.08
CA ILE A 113 16.19 30.96 -18.15
C ILE A 113 15.55 31.31 -19.50
N GLU A 114 15.94 32.42 -20.14
CA GLU A 114 15.43 32.82 -21.45
C GLU A 114 15.91 31.92 -22.60
N MET A 115 16.94 31.10 -22.40
CA MET A 115 17.36 30.10 -23.37
C MET A 115 16.23 29.07 -23.60
N LYS A 116 15.72 28.99 -24.84
CA LYS A 116 14.53 28.18 -25.21
C LYS A 116 14.57 26.72 -24.72
N THR A 117 15.75 26.09 -24.74
CA THR A 117 15.96 24.72 -24.27
C THR A 117 15.88 24.60 -22.75
N VAL A 118 16.58 25.48 -22.04
CA VAL A 118 16.60 25.54 -20.57
C VAL A 118 15.21 25.89 -20.03
N LYS A 119 14.54 26.85 -20.66
CA LYS A 119 13.15 27.26 -20.37
C LYS A 119 12.19 26.08 -20.37
N SER A 120 12.22 25.29 -21.45
CA SER A 120 11.35 24.13 -21.63
C SER A 120 11.68 23.01 -20.64
N PHE A 121 12.96 22.80 -20.32
CA PHE A 121 13.39 21.81 -19.34
C PHE A 121 12.95 22.18 -17.92
N ILE A 122 13.14 23.43 -17.51
CA ILE A 122 12.75 23.93 -16.19
C ILE A 122 11.24 23.87 -16.01
N GLN A 123 10.43 24.32 -16.98
CA GLN A 123 8.96 24.21 -16.85
C GLN A 123 8.45 22.78 -16.89
N GLY A 124 9.06 21.95 -17.74
CA GLY A 124 8.58 20.60 -17.97
C GLY A 124 8.94 19.63 -16.86
N PHE A 125 10.23 19.49 -16.56
CA PHE A 125 10.75 18.36 -15.78
C PHE A 125 11.09 18.71 -14.33
N LEU A 126 11.59 19.91 -14.09
CA LEU A 126 12.13 20.29 -12.78
C LEU A 126 11.10 20.20 -11.64
N PRO A 127 9.84 20.66 -11.80
CA PRO A 127 8.83 20.56 -10.73
C PRO A 127 8.49 19.11 -10.40
N GLY A 128 8.40 18.24 -11.41
CA GLY A 128 8.13 16.82 -11.23
C GLY A 128 9.25 16.11 -10.46
N ILE A 129 10.50 16.40 -10.82
CA ILE A 129 11.68 15.84 -10.12
C ILE A 129 11.75 16.37 -8.69
N ALA A 130 11.58 17.68 -8.49
CA ALA A 130 11.61 18.31 -7.18
C ALA A 130 10.52 17.73 -6.25
N LEU A 131 9.28 17.57 -6.75
CA LEU A 131 8.21 16.95 -5.99
C LEU A 131 8.55 15.50 -5.62
N LYS A 132 9.08 14.72 -6.57
CA LYS A 132 9.49 13.35 -6.32
C LYS A 132 10.55 13.23 -5.23
N ILE A 133 11.54 14.12 -5.20
CA ILE A 133 12.56 14.16 -4.16
C ILE A 133 11.93 14.34 -2.77
N PHE A 134 11.00 15.28 -2.63
CA PHE A 134 10.28 15.48 -1.36
C PHE A 134 9.42 14.27 -0.96
N LEU A 135 8.84 13.57 -1.95
CA LEU A 135 7.98 12.41 -1.69
C LEU A 135 8.74 11.12 -1.37
N ILE A 136 10.02 10.98 -1.76
CA ILE A 136 10.81 9.74 -1.51
C ILE A 136 10.95 9.43 -0.01
N VAL A 137 11.07 10.44 0.84
CA VAL A 137 11.27 10.25 2.29
C VAL A 137 9.95 9.93 3.01
N LEU A 138 8.82 10.34 2.43
CA LEU A 138 7.52 10.35 3.08
C LEU A 138 6.99 8.94 3.45
N PRO A 139 7.05 7.91 2.59
CA PRO A 139 6.61 6.56 2.95
C PRO A 139 7.31 5.99 4.19
N SER A 140 8.61 6.31 4.38
CA SER A 140 9.36 5.90 5.56
C SER A 140 8.84 6.56 6.82
N ILE A 141 8.53 7.86 6.77
CA ILE A 141 7.91 8.61 7.88
C ILE A 141 6.53 8.03 8.21
N LEU A 142 5.69 7.80 7.20
CA LEU A 142 4.34 7.26 7.36
C LEU A 142 4.34 5.83 7.90
N MET A 143 5.33 5.02 7.52
CA MET A 143 5.52 3.68 8.06
C MET A 143 5.93 3.75 9.54
N LEU A 144 6.84 4.65 9.92
CA LEU A 144 7.22 4.87 11.32
C LEU A 144 6.02 5.31 12.18
N MET A 145 5.21 6.25 11.67
CA MET A 145 3.97 6.67 12.31
C MET A 145 3.00 5.48 12.50
N SER A 146 2.84 4.64 11.48
CA SER A 146 1.95 3.47 11.54
C SER A 146 2.47 2.41 12.52
N LYS A 147 3.80 2.22 12.63
CA LYS A 147 4.39 1.34 13.65
C LYS A 147 4.10 1.82 15.06
N PHE A 148 4.23 3.12 15.32
CA PHE A 148 3.97 3.71 16.64
C PHE A 148 2.52 3.55 17.12
N GLU A 149 1.56 3.49 16.19
CA GLU A 149 0.13 3.29 16.46
C GLU A 149 -0.22 1.95 17.12
N GLY A 150 0.64 0.94 16.98
CA GLY A 150 0.43 -0.36 17.61
C GLY A 150 -0.43 -1.35 16.81
N PHE A 151 -0.31 -1.39 15.47
CA PHE A 151 -0.92 -2.48 14.70
C PHE A 151 -0.12 -3.78 14.85
N ILE A 152 -0.84 -4.90 14.96
CA ILE A 152 -0.27 -6.22 15.27
C ILE A 152 0.27 -6.94 14.02
N SER A 153 -0.25 -6.63 12.82
CA SER A 153 0.18 -7.27 11.57
C SER A 153 0.90 -6.31 10.64
N LYS A 154 1.90 -6.80 9.89
CA LYS A 154 2.60 -6.06 8.84
C LYS A 154 1.63 -5.66 7.73
N SER A 155 0.73 -6.56 7.35
CA SER A 155 -0.36 -6.30 6.40
C SER A 155 -1.23 -5.10 6.80
N SER A 156 -1.59 -4.98 8.08
CA SER A 156 -2.37 -3.85 8.59
C SER A 156 -1.54 -2.56 8.65
N LEU A 157 -0.25 -2.65 9.02
CA LEU A 157 0.68 -1.53 8.99
C LEU A 157 0.81 -0.95 7.58
N GLU A 158 1.03 -1.80 6.58
CA GLU A 158 1.14 -1.36 5.18
C GLU A 158 -0.16 -0.77 4.66
N ARG A 159 -1.32 -1.38 4.95
CA ARG A 159 -2.63 -0.83 4.59
C ARG A 159 -2.89 0.54 5.21
N ARG A 160 -2.52 0.72 6.48
CA ARG A 160 -2.66 2.00 7.18
C ARG A 160 -1.71 3.05 6.63
N CYS A 161 -0.45 2.68 6.36
CA CYS A 161 0.55 3.53 5.73
C CYS A 161 0.07 4.00 4.35
N ALA A 162 -0.40 3.07 3.51
CA ALA A 162 -0.98 3.36 2.19
C ALA A 162 -2.17 4.32 2.30
N SER A 163 -3.08 4.08 3.25
CA SER A 163 -4.24 4.97 3.48
C SER A 163 -3.85 6.39 3.83
N ARG A 164 -2.82 6.58 4.66
CA ARG A 164 -2.31 7.91 4.98
C ARG A 164 -1.60 8.54 3.80
N TYR A 165 -0.82 7.76 3.07
CA TYR A 165 -0.10 8.29 1.93
C TYR A 165 -1.06 8.71 0.82
N TYR A 166 -2.14 7.97 0.59
CA TYR A 166 -3.22 8.39 -0.30
C TYR A 166 -3.86 9.70 0.16
N MET A 167 -4.22 9.81 1.45
CA MET A 167 -4.81 11.05 1.99
C MET A 167 -3.85 12.23 1.84
N PHE A 168 -2.56 12.00 2.06
CA PHE A 168 -1.52 12.99 1.82
C PHE A 168 -1.44 13.37 0.34
N GLN A 169 -1.35 12.42 -0.59
CA GLN A 169 -1.31 12.71 -2.03
C GLN A 169 -2.57 13.45 -2.48
N PHE A 170 -3.74 13.09 -1.96
CA PHE A 170 -4.99 13.77 -2.25
C PHE A 170 -4.98 15.24 -1.79
N ILE A 171 -4.62 15.51 -0.53
CA ILE A 171 -4.63 16.87 0.01
C ILE A 171 -3.47 17.69 -0.58
N ASN A 172 -2.27 17.17 -0.50
CA ASN A 172 -1.05 17.92 -0.78
C ASN A 172 -0.69 17.90 -2.27
N VAL A 173 -0.64 16.73 -2.91
CA VAL A 173 -0.23 16.65 -4.32
C VAL A 173 -1.35 17.08 -5.26
N PHE A 174 -2.59 16.71 -4.99
CA PHE A 174 -3.73 17.06 -5.84
C PHE A 174 -4.35 18.42 -5.46
N LEU A 175 -4.99 18.55 -4.29
CA LEU A 175 -5.71 19.78 -3.92
C LEU A 175 -4.78 20.99 -3.75
N CYS A 176 -3.71 20.87 -2.95
CA CYS A 176 -2.78 21.98 -2.72
C CYS A 176 -2.01 22.36 -3.98
N SER A 177 -1.70 21.46 -4.92
CA SER A 177 -1.06 21.90 -6.19
C SER A 177 -2.01 22.74 -7.05
N ILE A 178 -3.31 22.43 -7.04
CA ILE A 178 -4.33 23.21 -7.74
C ILE A 178 -4.53 24.57 -7.05
N ILE A 179 -4.59 24.57 -5.71
CA ILE A 179 -4.82 25.78 -4.90
C ILE A 179 -3.57 26.65 -4.80
N ALA A 180 -2.39 26.12 -4.45
CA ALA A 180 -1.16 26.90 -4.24
C ALA A 180 -0.72 27.65 -5.49
N GLY A 181 -0.97 27.07 -6.67
CA GLY A 181 -0.71 27.71 -7.94
C GLY A 181 -1.56 28.96 -8.20
N THR A 182 -2.70 29.11 -7.54
CA THR A 182 -3.56 30.31 -7.56
C THR A 182 -3.44 31.14 -6.28
N ALA A 183 -3.18 30.50 -5.14
CA ALA A 183 -3.20 31.09 -3.82
C ALA A 183 -2.03 32.02 -3.53
N LEU A 184 -0.81 31.83 -4.06
CA LEU A 184 0.24 32.85 -3.83
C LEU A 184 -0.12 34.23 -4.41
N GLN A 185 -1.06 34.29 -5.37
CA GLN A 185 -1.62 35.54 -5.90
C GLN A 185 -3.02 35.87 -5.31
N GLN A 186 -3.74 34.89 -4.73
CA GLN A 186 -5.14 35.00 -4.29
C GLN A 186 -5.39 34.59 -2.82
N LEU A 187 -4.37 34.38 -1.98
CA LEU A 187 -4.53 33.87 -0.60
C LEU A 187 -5.43 34.79 0.24
N ASN A 188 -5.30 36.10 0.03
CA ASN A 188 -6.16 37.12 0.65
C ASN A 188 -7.61 37.08 0.14
N SER A 189 -7.88 36.62 -1.09
CA SER A 189 -9.25 36.44 -1.57
C SER A 189 -9.85 35.10 -1.15
N PHE A 190 -9.05 34.03 -1.02
CA PHE A 190 -9.52 32.71 -0.58
C PHE A 190 -9.92 32.68 0.90
N LEU A 191 -9.14 33.31 1.79
CA LEU A 191 -9.48 33.37 3.22
C LEU A 191 -10.77 34.17 3.50
N ASN A 192 -11.16 35.04 2.57
CA ASN A 192 -12.34 35.90 2.68
C ASN A 192 -13.52 35.45 1.78
N GLN A 193 -13.41 34.31 1.09
CA GLN A 193 -14.44 33.82 0.18
C GLN A 193 -15.48 32.93 0.90
N SER A 194 -16.75 33.03 0.47
CA SER A 194 -17.83 32.17 0.97
C SER A 194 -17.66 30.71 0.52
N ALA A 195 -18.13 29.75 1.33
CA ALA A 195 -17.98 28.32 1.06
C ALA A 195 -18.55 27.85 -0.30
N THR A 196 -19.50 28.61 -0.87
CA THR A 196 -20.12 28.32 -2.17
C THR A 196 -19.21 28.67 -3.36
N GLU A 197 -18.24 29.54 -3.18
CA GLU A 197 -17.30 29.96 -4.24
C GLU A 197 -16.07 29.05 -4.34
N ILE A 198 -15.77 28.25 -3.30
CA ILE A 198 -14.61 27.36 -3.27
C ILE A 198 -14.62 26.36 -4.46
N PRO A 199 -15.71 25.61 -4.74
CA PRO A 199 -15.75 24.69 -5.86
C PRO A 199 -15.62 25.38 -7.22
N LYS A 200 -16.10 26.64 -7.33
CA LYS A 200 -16.03 27.44 -8.56
C LYS A 200 -14.61 27.88 -8.87
N THR A 201 -13.91 28.46 -7.88
CA THR A 201 -12.52 28.91 -8.05
C THR A 201 -11.59 27.73 -8.35
N ILE A 202 -11.77 26.60 -7.67
CA ILE A 202 -11.02 25.37 -7.95
C ILE A 202 -11.37 24.87 -9.36
N GLY A 203 -12.64 24.87 -9.75
CA GLY A 203 -13.11 24.44 -11.07
C GLY A 203 -12.37 25.12 -12.22
N VAL A 204 -12.22 26.44 -12.17
CA VAL A 204 -11.51 27.22 -13.20
C VAL A 204 -10.00 26.95 -13.20
N SER A 205 -9.43 26.66 -12.03
CA SER A 205 -7.99 26.43 -11.85
C SER A 205 -7.53 25.05 -12.35
N ILE A 206 -8.41 24.04 -12.34
CA ILE A 206 -8.10 22.66 -12.75
C ILE A 206 -7.55 22.58 -14.19
N PRO A 207 -8.25 23.09 -15.23
CA PRO A 207 -7.74 23.00 -16.60
C PRO A 207 -6.36 23.65 -16.77
N MET A 208 -6.10 24.78 -16.10
CA MET A 208 -4.82 25.49 -16.18
C MET A 208 -3.63 24.67 -15.65
N LYS A 209 -3.90 23.72 -14.73
CA LYS A 209 -2.88 22.86 -14.11
C LYS A 209 -2.71 21.51 -14.80
N ALA A 210 -3.43 21.24 -15.89
CA ALA A 210 -3.31 19.98 -16.63
C ALA A 210 -1.87 19.72 -17.10
N THR A 211 -1.18 20.74 -17.63
CA THR A 211 0.21 20.61 -18.12
C THR A 211 1.18 20.16 -17.03
N PHE A 212 1.03 20.67 -15.80
CA PHE A 212 1.84 20.23 -14.65
C PHE A 212 1.62 18.75 -14.33
N PHE A 213 0.37 18.28 -14.35
CA PHE A 213 0.09 16.87 -14.09
C PHE A 213 0.52 15.95 -15.23
N ILE A 214 0.49 16.40 -16.49
CA ILE A 214 1.05 15.65 -17.63
C ILE A 214 2.55 15.40 -17.38
N THR A 215 3.30 16.46 -17.07
CA THR A 215 4.75 16.31 -16.85
C THR A 215 5.07 15.54 -15.59
N TYR A 216 4.27 15.71 -14.53
CA TYR A 216 4.36 14.87 -13.33
C TYR A 216 4.19 13.38 -13.64
N ILE A 217 3.20 13.00 -14.46
CA ILE A 217 2.99 11.59 -14.86
C ILE A 217 4.16 11.07 -15.69
N MET A 218 4.75 11.88 -16.58
CA MET A 218 5.91 11.47 -17.37
C MET A 218 7.15 11.23 -16.49
N VAL A 219 7.41 12.11 -15.52
CA VAL A 219 8.58 12.00 -14.62
C VAL A 219 8.38 10.94 -13.55
N ASP A 220 7.29 11.02 -12.82
CA ASP A 220 7.06 10.13 -11.68
C ASP A 220 6.53 8.77 -12.12
N GLY A 221 5.60 8.75 -13.07
CA GLY A 221 4.97 7.54 -13.58
C GLY A 221 5.88 6.79 -14.56
N TRP A 222 6.11 7.36 -15.75
CA TRP A 222 6.84 6.63 -16.81
C TRP A 222 8.29 6.38 -16.44
N ALA A 223 9.04 7.43 -16.12
CA ALA A 223 10.45 7.27 -15.74
C ALA A 223 10.61 6.58 -14.38
N GLY A 224 9.64 6.69 -13.47
CA GLY A 224 9.64 5.95 -12.21
C GLY A 224 9.50 4.44 -12.41
N VAL A 225 8.51 4.01 -13.19
CA VAL A 225 8.31 2.58 -13.50
C VAL A 225 9.47 2.03 -14.34
N ALA A 226 9.96 2.79 -15.30
CA ALA A 226 11.14 2.42 -16.08
C ALA A 226 12.40 2.34 -15.19
N GLY A 227 12.55 3.18 -14.17
CA GLY A 227 13.64 3.10 -13.20
C GLY A 227 13.48 1.94 -12.22
N GLU A 228 12.25 1.57 -11.85
CA GLU A 228 11.96 0.46 -10.93
C GLU A 228 12.45 -0.87 -11.49
N ILE A 229 12.45 -1.08 -12.82
CA ILE A 229 12.99 -2.31 -13.42
C ILE A 229 14.49 -2.52 -13.13
N LEU A 230 15.26 -1.43 -13.02
CA LEU A 230 16.70 -1.48 -12.76
C LEU A 230 17.01 -1.80 -11.29
N ARG A 231 16.04 -1.61 -10.39
CA ARG A 231 16.16 -1.87 -8.94
C ARG A 231 17.47 -1.34 -8.35
N LEU A 232 17.81 -0.09 -8.65
CA LEU A 232 19.10 0.51 -8.29
C LEU A 232 19.42 0.40 -6.79
N LYS A 233 18.43 0.61 -5.91
CA LYS A 233 18.62 0.53 -4.45
C LYS A 233 19.03 -0.88 -3.99
N PRO A 234 18.27 -1.96 -4.25
CA PRO A 234 18.71 -3.32 -3.95
C PRO A 234 20.05 -3.69 -4.60
N LEU A 235 20.28 -3.29 -5.85
CA LEU A 235 21.51 -3.61 -6.59
C LEU A 235 22.75 -3.01 -5.91
N ILE A 236 22.70 -1.73 -5.54
CA ILE A 236 23.80 -1.04 -4.85
C ILE A 236 24.03 -1.68 -3.47
N ILE A 237 22.96 -1.94 -2.72
CA ILE A 237 23.06 -2.57 -1.38
C ILE A 237 23.65 -3.97 -1.48
N TYR A 238 23.27 -4.75 -2.49
CA TYR A 238 23.81 -6.09 -2.73
C TYR A 238 25.33 -6.04 -2.97
N HIS A 239 25.80 -5.17 -3.88
CA HIS A 239 27.25 -5.03 -4.12
C HIS A 239 28.01 -4.53 -2.89
N LEU A 240 27.42 -3.61 -2.12
CA LEU A 240 28.01 -3.11 -0.88
C LEU A 240 28.11 -4.23 0.18
N LYS A 241 27.04 -4.98 0.42
CA LYS A 241 27.03 -6.12 1.34
C LYS A 241 28.01 -7.20 0.88
N ASN A 242 28.05 -7.50 -0.40
CA ASN A 242 28.94 -8.51 -0.96
C ASN A 242 30.41 -8.14 -0.82
N PHE A 243 30.74 -6.85 -0.90
CA PHE A 243 32.11 -6.38 -0.71
C PHE A 243 32.55 -6.34 0.76
N PHE A 244 31.66 -5.97 1.69
CA PHE A 244 32.03 -5.72 3.09
C PHE A 244 31.63 -6.81 4.10
N LEU A 245 30.56 -7.57 3.86
CA LEU A 245 29.90 -8.41 4.87
C LEU A 245 29.84 -9.90 4.50
N VAL A 246 29.79 -10.24 3.22
CA VAL A 246 29.60 -11.63 2.77
C VAL A 246 30.89 -12.44 2.94
N LYS A 247 30.80 -13.55 3.68
CA LYS A 247 31.90 -14.52 3.84
C LYS A 247 31.52 -15.91 3.37
N THR A 248 30.24 -16.27 3.47
CA THR A 248 29.70 -17.58 3.11
C THR A 248 28.62 -17.47 2.02
N GLU A 249 28.26 -18.59 1.39
CA GLU A 249 27.18 -18.63 0.40
C GLU A 249 25.82 -18.27 1.02
N LYS A 250 25.57 -18.65 2.28
CA LYS A 250 24.34 -18.28 3.01
C LYS A 250 24.24 -16.76 3.20
N ASP A 251 25.35 -16.09 3.53
CA ASP A 251 25.37 -14.62 3.65
C ASP A 251 25.05 -13.94 2.30
N ARG A 252 25.39 -14.58 1.19
CA ARG A 252 25.09 -14.10 -0.16
C ARG A 252 23.60 -14.21 -0.47
N GLU A 253 22.94 -15.30 -0.06
CA GLU A 253 21.48 -15.44 -0.17
C GLU A 253 20.76 -14.37 0.65
N GLU A 254 21.20 -14.10 1.88
CA GLU A 254 20.64 -13.01 2.71
C GLU A 254 20.89 -11.62 2.11
N ALA A 255 22.01 -11.43 1.41
CA ALA A 255 22.29 -10.19 0.69
C ALA A 255 21.41 -10.02 -0.57
N MET A 256 20.90 -11.12 -1.14
CA MET A 256 20.03 -11.12 -2.33
C MET A 256 18.55 -10.86 -2.03
N ASP A 257 18.19 -10.43 -0.81
CA ASP A 257 16.81 -10.14 -0.45
C ASP A 257 16.17 -9.07 -1.38
N PRO A 258 15.18 -9.48 -2.21
CA PRO A 258 14.52 -8.57 -3.11
C PRO A 258 13.48 -7.69 -2.38
N GLY A 259 13.05 -8.02 -1.17
CA GLY A 259 11.93 -7.34 -0.52
C GLY A 259 10.58 -7.52 -1.25
N THR A 260 9.60 -6.71 -0.85
CA THR A 260 8.20 -6.83 -1.28
C THR A 260 7.84 -5.86 -2.41
N ILE A 261 6.63 -6.05 -2.97
CA ILE A 261 6.04 -5.22 -4.04
C ILE A 261 5.86 -3.74 -3.63
N GLY A 262 5.94 -3.42 -2.32
CA GLY A 262 5.81 -2.05 -1.83
C GLY A 262 4.37 -1.54 -1.88
N PHE A 263 3.42 -2.26 -1.27
CA PHE A 263 2.01 -1.86 -1.25
C PHE A 263 1.81 -0.45 -0.66
N ASN A 264 2.62 -0.09 0.33
CA ASN A 264 2.62 1.22 0.98
C ASN A 264 2.96 2.40 0.06
N THR A 265 3.70 2.19 -1.05
CA THR A 265 4.10 3.24 -2.00
C THR A 265 3.35 3.17 -3.32
N GLY A 266 3.23 1.97 -3.89
CA GLY A 266 2.63 1.76 -5.21
C GLY A 266 1.12 1.98 -5.23
N GLU A 267 0.40 1.50 -4.21
CA GLU A 267 -1.07 1.60 -4.18
C GLU A 267 -1.58 3.05 -4.12
N PRO A 268 -1.02 3.94 -3.28
CA PRO A 268 -1.41 5.35 -3.28
C PRO A 268 -1.11 6.04 -4.60
N GLN A 269 0.06 5.78 -5.20
CA GLN A 269 0.45 6.38 -6.48
C GLN A 269 -0.53 6.02 -7.61
N ILE A 270 -0.94 4.75 -7.70
CA ILE A 270 -1.97 4.31 -8.65
C ILE A 270 -3.28 5.06 -8.41
N GLN A 271 -3.69 5.22 -7.15
CA GLN A 271 -4.91 5.95 -6.80
C GLN A 271 -4.86 7.45 -7.12
N LEU A 272 -3.68 8.07 -7.04
CA LEU A 272 -3.46 9.44 -7.49
C LEU A 272 -3.71 9.57 -9.00
N TYR A 273 -3.22 8.63 -9.80
CA TYR A 273 -3.49 8.65 -11.25
C TYR A 273 -4.95 8.34 -11.58
N PHE A 274 -5.62 7.50 -10.79
CA PHE A 274 -7.06 7.29 -10.92
C PHE A 274 -7.86 8.57 -10.67
N ILE A 275 -7.59 9.31 -9.59
CA ILE A 275 -8.31 10.56 -9.33
C ILE A 275 -8.00 11.61 -10.39
N LEU A 276 -6.75 11.74 -10.83
CA LEU A 276 -6.38 12.63 -11.93
C LEU A 276 -7.12 12.26 -13.22
N GLY A 277 -7.17 10.98 -13.58
CA GLY A 277 -7.91 10.49 -14.73
C GLY A 277 -9.41 10.81 -14.63
N LEU A 278 -10.04 10.51 -13.50
CA LEU A 278 -11.47 10.76 -13.29
C LEU A 278 -11.82 12.25 -13.31
N VAL A 279 -10.98 13.12 -12.74
CA VAL A 279 -11.20 14.57 -12.71
C VAL A 279 -10.98 15.19 -14.09
N TYR A 280 -9.88 14.84 -14.75
CA TYR A 280 -9.50 15.44 -16.03
C TYR A 280 -10.18 14.81 -17.24
N ALA A 281 -10.84 13.65 -17.12
CA ALA A 281 -11.57 13.02 -18.22
C ALA A 281 -12.60 13.95 -18.86
N ALA A 282 -13.35 14.72 -18.05
CA ALA A 282 -14.34 15.67 -18.53
C ALA A 282 -13.78 17.07 -18.82
N VAL A 283 -12.61 17.40 -18.27
CA VAL A 283 -12.05 18.76 -18.30
C VAL A 283 -10.97 18.92 -19.38
N SER A 284 -10.01 18.00 -19.42
CA SER A 284 -8.88 18.01 -20.35
C SER A 284 -8.51 16.57 -20.74
N PRO A 285 -9.20 15.98 -21.74
CA PRO A 285 -9.05 14.57 -22.13
C PRO A 285 -7.63 14.19 -22.56
N ILE A 286 -6.80 15.17 -22.94
CA ILE A 286 -5.42 14.95 -23.36
C ILE A 286 -4.55 14.34 -22.25
N LEU A 287 -4.96 14.40 -20.97
CA LEU A 287 -4.26 13.72 -19.86
C LEU A 287 -4.42 12.18 -19.92
N LEU A 288 -5.55 11.68 -20.44
CA LEU A 288 -5.90 10.26 -20.38
C LEU A 288 -4.92 9.34 -21.13
N PRO A 289 -4.46 9.67 -22.36
CA PRO A 289 -3.44 8.87 -23.04
C PRO A 289 -2.16 8.69 -22.20
N PHE A 290 -1.73 9.72 -21.47
CA PHE A 290 -0.53 9.63 -20.64
C PHE A 290 -0.71 8.65 -19.46
N ILE A 291 -1.89 8.67 -18.85
CA ILE A 291 -2.27 7.74 -17.79
C ILE A 291 -2.39 6.30 -18.32
N LEU A 292 -2.97 6.11 -19.51
CA LEU A 292 -3.10 4.79 -20.13
C LEU A 292 -1.73 4.18 -20.45
N VAL A 293 -0.80 4.96 -21.00
CA VAL A 293 0.58 4.50 -21.23
C VAL A 293 1.26 4.13 -19.91
N PHE A 294 1.06 4.92 -18.86
CA PHE A 294 1.56 4.57 -17.53
C PHE A 294 1.02 3.21 -17.08
N PHE A 295 -0.29 2.98 -17.15
CA PHE A 295 -0.88 1.71 -16.71
C PHE A 295 -0.43 0.51 -17.55
N ALA A 296 -0.30 0.68 -18.88
CA ALA A 296 0.21 -0.37 -19.75
C ALA A 296 1.65 -0.74 -19.41
N LEU A 297 2.52 0.26 -19.22
CA LEU A 297 3.92 0.04 -18.86
C LEU A 297 4.04 -0.58 -17.45
N ALA A 298 3.32 -0.01 -16.47
CA ALA A 298 3.31 -0.51 -15.09
C ALA A 298 2.82 -1.95 -15.02
N TYR A 299 1.77 -2.32 -15.77
CA TYR A 299 1.28 -3.69 -15.81
C TYR A 299 2.36 -4.67 -16.29
N VAL A 300 3.05 -4.36 -17.38
CA VAL A 300 4.10 -5.25 -17.92
C VAL A 300 5.29 -5.35 -16.97
N VAL A 301 5.75 -4.22 -16.42
CA VAL A 301 6.91 -4.17 -15.51
C VAL A 301 6.61 -4.89 -14.20
N TYR A 302 5.52 -4.53 -13.51
CA TYR A 302 5.19 -5.17 -12.23
C TYR A 302 4.82 -6.64 -12.40
N ARG A 303 4.16 -7.03 -13.50
CA ARG A 303 3.94 -8.46 -13.80
C ARG A 303 5.25 -9.22 -13.94
N HIS A 304 6.24 -8.65 -14.65
CA HIS A 304 7.56 -9.26 -14.77
C HIS A 304 8.25 -9.38 -13.41
N GLN A 305 8.23 -8.33 -12.59
CA GLN A 305 8.89 -8.33 -11.29
C GLN A 305 8.20 -9.24 -10.26
N ILE A 306 6.88 -9.36 -10.28
CA ILE A 306 6.13 -10.29 -9.42
C ILE A 306 6.51 -11.74 -9.73
N ILE A 307 6.72 -12.09 -11.01
CA ILE A 307 7.09 -13.45 -11.41
C ILE A 307 8.55 -13.77 -11.05
N ASN A 308 9.46 -12.81 -11.26
CA ASN A 308 10.90 -13.09 -11.25
C ASN A 308 11.65 -12.64 -10.00
N VAL A 309 11.09 -11.72 -9.21
CA VAL A 309 11.89 -10.97 -8.23
C VAL A 309 11.22 -10.84 -6.87
N TYR A 310 10.01 -10.28 -6.79
CA TYR A 310 9.45 -9.90 -5.49
C TYR A 310 9.11 -11.13 -4.64
N ASN A 311 9.52 -11.07 -3.37
CA ASN A 311 9.12 -12.06 -2.38
C ASN A 311 7.95 -11.53 -1.56
N GLN A 312 6.93 -12.36 -1.38
CA GLN A 312 5.74 -11.97 -0.63
C GLN A 312 5.91 -12.31 0.85
N GLU A 313 6.13 -11.28 1.67
CA GLU A 313 6.32 -11.43 3.12
C GLU A 313 5.08 -11.94 3.86
N TYR A 314 3.88 -11.63 3.37
CA TYR A 314 2.62 -11.99 4.01
C TYR A 314 1.52 -12.26 2.97
N GLU A 315 0.56 -13.13 3.30
CA GLU A 315 -0.62 -13.39 2.47
C GLU A 315 -1.86 -12.73 3.08
N SER A 316 -2.41 -11.72 2.39
CA SER A 316 -3.59 -10.96 2.83
C SER A 316 -4.89 -11.38 2.12
N ALA A 317 -4.82 -12.24 1.11
CA ALA A 317 -5.96 -12.73 0.34
C ALA A 317 -6.89 -11.62 -0.22
N GLY A 318 -6.31 -10.46 -0.55
CA GLY A 318 -7.07 -9.33 -1.13
C GLY A 318 -7.92 -8.54 -0.13
N SER A 319 -7.71 -8.68 1.19
CA SER A 319 -8.50 -7.97 2.21
C SER A 319 -8.39 -6.43 2.14
N PHE A 320 -7.46 -5.89 1.37
CA PHE A 320 -7.31 -4.46 1.09
C PHE A 320 -8.29 -3.92 0.04
N TRP A 321 -8.96 -4.79 -0.74
CA TRP A 321 -9.84 -4.37 -1.84
C TRP A 321 -10.99 -3.42 -1.43
N PRO A 322 -11.68 -3.61 -0.29
CA PRO A 322 -12.69 -2.67 0.17
C PRO A 322 -12.15 -1.25 0.40
N ASP A 323 -10.88 -1.13 0.82
CA ASP A 323 -10.23 0.16 1.00
C ASP A 323 -9.98 0.84 -0.34
N VAL A 324 -9.46 0.09 -1.32
CA VAL A 324 -9.22 0.59 -2.69
C VAL A 324 -10.53 1.04 -3.32
N HIS A 325 -11.55 0.20 -3.30
CA HIS A 325 -12.87 0.51 -3.85
C HIS A 325 -13.46 1.78 -3.24
N ARG A 326 -13.43 1.91 -1.91
CA ARG A 326 -13.92 3.10 -1.20
C ARG A 326 -13.18 4.37 -1.65
N ARG A 327 -11.86 4.32 -1.83
CA ARG A 327 -11.07 5.49 -2.26
C ARG A 327 -11.35 5.88 -3.71
N VAL A 328 -11.53 4.91 -4.61
CA VAL A 328 -11.93 5.18 -6.01
C VAL A 328 -13.33 5.79 -6.08
N VAL A 329 -14.28 5.31 -5.29
CA VAL A 329 -15.62 5.91 -5.18
C VAL A 329 -15.53 7.35 -4.65
N ILE A 330 -14.71 7.61 -3.63
CA ILE A 330 -14.50 8.97 -3.12
C ILE A 330 -13.90 9.85 -4.22
N ALA A 331 -12.90 9.36 -4.97
CA ALA A 331 -12.32 10.07 -6.10
C ALA A 331 -13.35 10.40 -7.19
N LEU A 332 -14.29 9.49 -7.46
CA LEU A 332 -15.40 9.71 -8.39
C LEU A 332 -16.36 10.80 -7.90
N ILE A 333 -16.72 10.79 -6.61
CA ILE A 333 -17.54 11.85 -5.99
C ILE A 333 -16.81 13.19 -6.07
N VAL A 334 -15.51 13.23 -5.77
CA VAL A 334 -14.70 14.46 -5.89
C VAL A 334 -14.69 14.96 -7.34
N SER A 335 -14.50 14.09 -8.33
CA SER A 335 -14.57 14.46 -9.75
C SER A 335 -15.92 15.10 -10.12
N GLN A 336 -17.03 14.49 -9.70
CA GLN A 336 -18.38 15.02 -9.95
C GLN A 336 -18.61 16.39 -9.30
N LEU A 337 -18.15 16.58 -8.05
CA LEU A 337 -18.25 17.86 -7.34
C LEU A 337 -17.41 18.96 -8.00
N LEU A 338 -16.19 18.64 -8.44
CA LEU A 338 -15.32 19.57 -9.14
C LEU A 338 -15.88 19.95 -10.53
N LEU A 339 -16.45 18.97 -11.25
CA LEU A 339 -17.14 19.21 -12.51
C LEU A 339 -18.36 20.12 -12.32
N LEU A 340 -19.14 19.93 -11.25
CA LEU A 340 -20.23 20.82 -10.88
C LEU A 340 -19.73 22.25 -10.62
N GLY A 341 -18.62 22.40 -9.89
CA GLY A 341 -17.98 23.68 -9.66
C GLY A 341 -17.57 24.39 -10.97
N LEU A 342 -16.95 23.66 -11.90
CA LEU A 342 -16.53 24.18 -13.20
C LEU A 342 -17.71 24.55 -14.12
N LEU A 343 -18.78 23.75 -14.19
CA LEU A 343 -19.93 24.09 -15.04
C LEU A 343 -20.78 25.22 -14.46
N SER A 344 -20.79 25.38 -13.13
CA SER A 344 -21.47 26.50 -12.46
C SER A 344 -20.87 27.85 -12.85
N THR A 345 -19.55 27.94 -13.07
CA THR A 345 -18.92 29.19 -13.52
C THR A 345 -19.21 29.55 -14.97
N LYS A 346 -19.55 28.57 -15.82
CA LYS A 346 -19.91 28.80 -17.22
C LYS A 346 -21.39 29.16 -17.46
N HIS A 347 -22.14 29.48 -16.41
CA HIS A 347 -23.59 29.75 -16.45
C HIS A 347 -24.42 28.65 -17.13
N ALA A 348 -23.94 27.40 -17.15
CA ALA A 348 -24.62 26.25 -17.74
C ALA A 348 -25.71 25.70 -16.81
N SER A 349 -26.71 26.54 -16.49
CA SER A 349 -27.77 26.27 -15.50
C SER A 349 -28.63 25.05 -15.82
N ARG A 350 -28.77 24.70 -17.11
CA ARG A 350 -29.54 23.52 -17.55
C ARG A 350 -28.88 22.18 -17.19
N SER A 351 -27.55 22.14 -17.00
CA SER A 351 -26.81 20.90 -16.72
C SER A 351 -26.65 20.63 -15.21
N THR A 352 -26.86 21.64 -14.37
CA THR A 352 -26.65 21.56 -12.92
C THR A 352 -27.54 20.53 -12.21
N PRO A 353 -28.85 20.39 -12.53
CA PRO A 353 -29.71 19.40 -11.86
C PRO A 353 -29.26 17.95 -12.11
N LEU A 354 -28.84 17.63 -13.34
CA LEU A 354 -28.36 16.29 -13.70
C LEU A 354 -27.06 15.93 -12.98
N LEU A 355 -26.15 16.89 -12.83
CA LEU A 355 -24.89 16.67 -12.12
C LEU A 355 -25.06 16.45 -10.62
N PHE A 356 -26.08 17.04 -10.00
CA PHE A 356 -26.35 16.83 -8.57
C PHE A 356 -26.87 15.41 -8.26
N ILE A 357 -27.55 14.78 -9.22
CA ILE A 357 -28.05 13.41 -9.09
C ILE A 357 -26.90 12.39 -9.08
N LEU A 358 -25.78 12.67 -9.77
CA LEU A 358 -24.67 11.73 -9.92
C LEU A 358 -23.97 11.34 -8.60
N PRO A 359 -23.61 12.29 -7.69
CA PRO A 359 -23.08 11.93 -6.38
C PRO A 359 -24.05 11.09 -5.55
N VAL A 360 -25.35 11.39 -5.61
CA VAL A 360 -26.38 10.65 -4.88
C VAL A 360 -26.43 9.20 -5.37
N LEU A 361 -26.45 8.99 -6.69
CA LEU A 361 -26.43 7.66 -7.29
C LEU A 361 -25.12 6.91 -6.96
N THR A 362 -23.99 7.60 -6.99
CA THR A 362 -22.67 7.03 -6.66
C THR A 362 -22.60 6.59 -5.19
N ILE A 363 -23.13 7.40 -4.27
CA ILE A 363 -23.23 7.06 -2.85
C ILE A 363 -24.18 5.87 -2.65
N GLY A 364 -25.32 5.86 -3.35
CA GLY A 364 -26.28 4.75 -3.33
C GLY A 364 -25.63 3.43 -3.80
N PHE A 365 -24.89 3.47 -4.91
CA PHE A 365 -24.13 2.35 -5.43
C PHE A 365 -23.05 1.88 -4.43
N HIS A 366 -22.30 2.79 -3.82
CA HIS A 366 -21.32 2.45 -2.80
C HIS A 366 -21.97 1.75 -1.61
N ARG A 367 -23.11 2.24 -1.11
CA ARG A 367 -23.86 1.62 -0.02
C ARG A 367 -24.36 0.22 -0.40
N PHE A 368 -24.86 0.05 -1.64
CA PHE A 368 -25.24 -1.25 -2.17
C PHE A 368 -24.05 -2.22 -2.19
N CYS A 369 -22.91 -1.81 -2.74
CA CYS A 369 -21.71 -2.65 -2.81
C CYS A 369 -21.14 -2.99 -1.43
N THR A 370 -21.13 -2.02 -0.51
CA THR A 370 -20.71 -2.23 0.88
C THR A 370 -21.64 -3.21 1.59
N GLY A 371 -22.95 -3.12 1.40
CA GLY A 371 -23.89 -4.10 1.98
C GLY A 371 -23.73 -5.49 1.37
N ARG A 372 -23.54 -5.59 0.05
CA ARG A 372 -23.60 -6.86 -0.70
C ARG A 372 -22.29 -7.63 -0.76
N TYR A 373 -21.15 -6.94 -0.90
CA TYR A 373 -19.87 -7.55 -1.23
C TYR A 373 -18.79 -7.37 -0.15
N GLN A 374 -18.80 -6.28 0.61
CA GLN A 374 -17.82 -6.08 1.68
C GLN A 374 -17.80 -7.21 2.73
N PRO A 375 -18.93 -7.83 3.13
CA PRO A 375 -18.91 -8.95 4.07
C PRO A 375 -18.02 -10.12 3.62
N VAL A 376 -17.84 -10.35 2.32
CA VAL A 376 -16.98 -11.42 1.77
C VAL A 376 -15.50 -11.22 2.15
N PHE A 377 -15.05 -9.96 2.28
CA PHE A 377 -13.67 -9.63 2.61
C PHE A 377 -13.41 -9.53 4.12
N VAL A 378 -14.46 -9.35 4.93
CA VAL A 378 -14.36 -9.07 6.37
C VAL A 378 -14.78 -10.29 7.20
N ARG A 379 -15.76 -11.06 6.74
CA ARG A 379 -16.33 -12.21 7.46
C ARG A 379 -16.05 -13.48 6.67
N TYR A 380 -15.54 -14.48 7.36
CA TYR A 380 -15.36 -15.81 6.77
C TYR A 380 -16.64 -16.63 6.96
N PRO A 381 -17.26 -17.16 5.90
CA PRO A 381 -18.52 -17.90 6.01
C PRO A 381 -18.32 -19.28 6.67
N LEU A 382 -19.23 -19.65 7.57
CA LEU A 382 -19.19 -20.93 8.29
C LEU A 382 -19.33 -22.15 7.38
N GLN A 383 -20.07 -22.01 6.27
CA GLN A 383 -20.24 -23.06 5.28
C GLN A 383 -18.89 -23.46 4.67
N ASP A 384 -18.10 -22.49 4.19
CA ASP A 384 -16.79 -22.77 3.60
C ASP A 384 -15.81 -23.32 4.64
N ALA A 385 -15.89 -22.85 5.89
CA ALA A 385 -15.10 -23.39 6.99
C ALA A 385 -15.37 -24.88 7.19
N MET A 386 -16.65 -25.28 7.22
CA MET A 386 -17.06 -26.68 7.39
C MET A 386 -16.66 -27.53 6.20
N VAL A 387 -16.85 -27.03 4.97
CA VAL A 387 -16.47 -27.74 3.74
C VAL A 387 -14.96 -28.00 3.73
N LYS A 388 -14.13 -26.99 4.02
CA LYS A 388 -12.67 -27.16 4.09
C LYS A 388 -12.23 -28.10 5.20
N ASP A 389 -12.82 -28.01 6.38
CA ASP A 389 -12.52 -28.93 7.50
C ASP A 389 -12.86 -30.38 7.13
N THR A 390 -13.96 -30.60 6.40
CA THR A 390 -14.37 -31.94 5.94
C THR A 390 -13.40 -32.48 4.90
N LEU A 391 -13.03 -31.66 3.91
CA LEU A 391 -12.08 -32.06 2.86
C LEU A 391 -10.69 -32.37 3.41
N GLU A 392 -10.18 -31.57 4.34
CA GLU A 392 -8.88 -31.82 4.99
C GLU A 392 -8.91 -33.14 5.76
N ARG A 393 -9.97 -33.41 6.52
CA ARG A 393 -10.11 -34.67 7.26
C ARG A 393 -10.18 -35.90 6.35
N MET A 394 -10.77 -35.76 5.16
CA MET A 394 -10.80 -36.83 4.17
C MET A 394 -9.43 -37.03 3.51
N ARG A 395 -8.68 -35.95 3.28
CA ARG A 395 -7.35 -36.00 2.66
C ARG A 395 -6.28 -36.53 3.61
N GLU A 396 -6.30 -36.06 4.86
CA GLU A 396 -5.27 -36.32 5.88
C GLU A 396 -5.94 -36.68 7.22
N PRO A 397 -6.48 -37.91 7.36
CA PRO A 397 -7.24 -38.30 8.54
C PRO A 397 -6.41 -38.37 9.83
N ASN A 398 -5.10 -38.60 9.71
CA ASN A 398 -4.18 -38.81 10.84
C ASN A 398 -3.34 -37.57 11.18
N LEU A 399 -3.72 -36.38 10.68
CA LEU A 399 -2.98 -35.15 10.94
C LEU A 399 -3.03 -34.76 12.42
N ASN A 400 -1.88 -34.75 13.10
CA ASN A 400 -1.78 -34.26 14.47
C ASN A 400 -1.67 -32.73 14.49
N LEU A 401 -2.82 -32.06 14.54
CA LEU A 401 -2.88 -30.60 14.55
C LEU A 401 -2.23 -29.96 15.78
N LYS A 402 -2.19 -30.67 16.92
CA LYS A 402 -1.65 -30.13 18.18
C LYS A 402 -0.15 -29.86 18.05
N THR A 403 0.62 -30.83 17.56
CA THR A 403 2.07 -30.69 17.38
C THR A 403 2.41 -29.61 16.38
N PHE A 404 1.64 -29.50 15.29
CA PHE A 404 1.82 -28.46 14.28
C PHE A 404 1.56 -27.04 14.82
N LEU A 405 0.48 -26.84 15.59
CA LEU A 405 0.07 -25.51 16.05
C LEU A 405 0.75 -25.05 17.34
N GLN A 406 1.23 -25.96 18.19
CA GLN A 406 1.73 -25.63 19.53
C GLN A 406 2.87 -24.62 19.50
N ASN A 407 3.80 -24.75 18.55
CA ASN A 407 4.96 -23.86 18.41
C ASN A 407 4.79 -22.83 17.28
N ALA A 408 3.65 -22.80 16.58
CA ALA A 408 3.45 -21.95 15.41
C ALA A 408 3.54 -20.45 15.74
N TYR A 409 3.02 -20.03 16.89
CA TYR A 409 2.99 -18.65 17.36
C TYR A 409 3.99 -18.35 18.49
N ALA A 410 5.06 -19.16 18.62
CA ALA A 410 6.16 -18.79 19.49
C ALA A 410 6.94 -17.60 18.91
N HIS A 411 7.41 -16.69 19.79
CA HIS A 411 8.18 -15.52 19.38
C HIS A 411 9.45 -15.96 18.61
N PRO A 412 9.83 -15.30 17.49
CA PRO A 412 10.96 -15.71 16.65
C PRO A 412 12.27 -15.90 17.42
N VAL A 413 12.52 -15.08 18.45
CA VAL A 413 13.71 -15.19 19.33
C VAL A 413 13.79 -16.54 20.05
N PHE A 414 12.66 -17.12 20.45
CA PHE A 414 12.65 -18.43 21.10
C PHE A 414 12.83 -19.55 20.08
N LYS A 415 12.24 -19.43 18.87
CA LYS A 415 12.38 -20.41 17.78
C LYS A 415 13.81 -20.50 17.25
N ALA A 416 14.49 -19.37 17.08
CA ALA A 416 15.86 -19.34 16.58
C ALA A 416 16.83 -20.06 17.52
N ALA A 417 16.62 -19.97 18.83
CA ALA A 417 17.43 -20.64 19.83
C ALA A 417 17.24 -22.17 19.83
N ASP A 418 16.02 -22.65 19.60
CA ASP A 418 15.73 -24.09 19.54
C ASP A 418 16.32 -24.71 18.26
N ASN A 419 16.33 -23.97 17.14
CA ASN A 419 16.97 -24.40 15.89
C ASN A 419 18.50 -24.44 15.99
N LEU A 420 19.13 -23.45 16.64
CA LEU A 420 20.58 -23.44 16.93
C LEU A 420 20.99 -24.60 17.84
N GLY A 421 20.14 -24.99 18.79
CA GLY A 421 20.34 -26.17 19.62
C GLY A 421 20.30 -27.47 18.82
N ASN A 422 19.37 -27.59 17.86
CA ASN A 422 19.26 -28.77 17.00
C ASN A 422 20.34 -28.85 15.91
N GLU A 423 20.83 -27.72 15.37
CA GLU A 423 21.96 -27.71 14.42
C GLU A 423 23.30 -28.11 15.08
N MET A 424 23.45 -27.93 16.40
CA MET A 424 24.59 -28.45 17.16
C MET A 424 24.47 -29.95 17.47
N VAL A 425 23.30 -30.55 17.26
CA VAL A 425 23.01 -31.99 17.42
C VAL A 425 22.73 -32.59 16.05
N VAL A 426 23.72 -32.56 15.15
CA VAL A 426 23.70 -33.43 13.97
C VAL A 426 24.31 -34.76 14.40
N GLU A 427 23.45 -35.71 14.79
CA GLU A 427 23.85 -37.12 14.93
C GLU A 427 24.38 -37.63 13.57
N GLU A 428 25.52 -38.32 13.61
CA GLU A 428 26.06 -39.03 12.44
C GLU A 428 24.99 -39.98 11.86
N PRO A 429 24.82 -40.04 10.53
CA PRO A 429 23.81 -40.90 9.94
C PRO A 429 24.17 -42.37 10.16
N ALA A 430 23.26 -43.11 10.79
CA ALA A 430 23.36 -44.56 10.92
C ALA A 430 23.46 -45.23 9.53
N PRO A 431 24.31 -46.27 9.36
CA PRO A 431 24.44 -46.95 8.09
C PRO A 431 23.22 -47.84 7.83
N ASP A 432 22.90 -48.00 6.55
CA ASP A 432 21.90 -48.91 5.98
C ASP A 432 20.42 -48.60 6.22
N ARG A 433 19.84 -47.78 5.33
CA ARG A 433 18.65 -48.16 4.53
C ARG A 433 18.71 -47.52 3.15
N THR A 434 18.79 -48.34 2.10
CA THR A 434 18.60 -47.91 0.72
C THR A 434 17.17 -47.37 0.54
N PRO A 435 16.98 -46.19 -0.09
CA PRO A 435 15.64 -45.67 -0.33
C PRO A 435 14.97 -46.42 -1.49
N GLU A 436 13.78 -46.96 -1.26
CA GLU A 436 12.92 -47.50 -2.32
C GLU A 436 12.51 -46.38 -3.29
N LEU A 437 12.96 -46.50 -4.54
CA LEU A 437 12.57 -45.62 -5.64
C LEU A 437 11.13 -45.95 -6.07
N VAL A 438 10.18 -45.11 -5.67
CA VAL A 438 8.81 -45.16 -6.22
C VAL A 438 8.82 -44.56 -7.62
N ALA A 439 8.68 -45.41 -8.64
CA ALA A 439 8.62 -45.00 -10.04
C ALA A 439 7.27 -44.31 -10.38
N THR A 440 7.28 -42.99 -10.57
CA THR A 440 6.13 -42.26 -11.12
C THR A 440 6.13 -42.31 -12.65
N LYS A 441 5.28 -43.15 -13.25
CA LYS A 441 4.97 -43.11 -14.70
C LYS A 441 4.18 -41.83 -15.02
N ARG A 442 4.80 -40.87 -15.69
CA ARG A 442 4.15 -39.68 -16.24
C ARG A 442 3.57 -40.03 -17.62
N GLY A 443 2.26 -40.22 -17.72
CA GLY A 443 1.56 -40.43 -19.00
C GLY A 443 1.60 -39.17 -19.86
N SER A 444 2.38 -39.20 -20.94
CA SER A 444 2.38 -38.16 -21.98
C SER A 444 1.18 -38.38 -22.90
N ARG A 445 0.21 -37.47 -22.88
CA ARG A 445 -0.94 -37.47 -23.80
C ARG A 445 -0.50 -36.79 -25.10
N ARG A 446 0.01 -37.56 -26.07
CA ARG A 446 0.19 -37.10 -27.46
C ARG A 446 -1.16 -37.15 -28.18
N THR A 447 -1.66 -35.99 -28.59
CA THR A 447 -2.76 -35.83 -29.55
C THR A 447 -2.29 -36.28 -30.93
N HIS A 448 -2.92 -37.31 -31.50
CA HIS A 448 -2.73 -37.72 -32.89
C HIS A 448 -3.40 -36.72 -33.84
N SER A 449 -2.61 -36.08 -34.70
CA SER A 449 -3.07 -35.51 -35.96
C SER A 449 -3.25 -36.65 -36.98
N GLY A 450 -4.45 -36.76 -37.56
CA GLY A 450 -4.78 -37.76 -38.57
C GLY A 450 -3.98 -37.55 -39.86
N SER A 451 -3.36 -38.62 -40.33
CA SER A 451 -2.82 -38.74 -41.68
C SER A 451 -3.91 -39.26 -42.61
N VAL A 452 -4.16 -38.47 -43.65
CA VAL A 452 -4.77 -38.85 -44.92
C VAL A 452 -3.89 -39.91 -45.59
N GLU A 453 -4.45 -41.04 -45.98
CA GLU A 453 -3.89 -41.90 -47.04
C GLU A 453 -4.99 -42.34 -48.01
N ARG A 454 -4.53 -42.57 -49.24
CA ARG A 454 -5.25 -42.65 -50.51
C ARG A 454 -6.06 -43.94 -50.66
N GLY A 455 -7.15 -43.82 -51.40
CA GLY A 455 -8.00 -44.89 -51.94
C GLY A 455 -9.15 -44.26 -52.69
#